data_AF-A0A7W0EWY5-F1
#
_entry.id   AF-A0A7W0EWY5-F1
#
_cell.length_a   1.000
_cell.length_b   1.000
_cell.length_c   1.000
_cell.angle_alpha   90.00
_cell.angle_beta   90.00
_cell.angle_gamma   90.00
#
_symmetry.space_group_name_H-M   'P 1'
#
loop_
_entity.id
_entity.type
_entity.pdbx_description
1 polymer ?
#
loop_
_entity_poly.entity_id
_entity_poly.type
_entity_poly.pdbx_seq_one_letter_code
_entity_poly.pdbx_strand_id
1 'polypeptide(L)'
;MGWKENDGEYSMRIEPRKDQGRLQRKPDLPGKGITRFREVLLRHGLFVLMLALVCFGLPQRRAWLEWGLERFFAYPLAYFLAALCLLLFLILMTKVYDRILNTRQFLWIVYLLGVSICEEWVFRLAVPGLTAGFIGLFPAVLLCNLVFAAMHYFTLRWKIRWCAGAFLGAMGLSRLMGHGDLILVIGVHWLATFLNTPVPVGTKDK
;
A
#
# COMPACT_ATOMS: atom_id res chain seq x y z
N MET A 1 5.89 36.80 -37.25
CA MET A 1 6.73 35.72 -37.81
C MET A 1 8.14 36.02 -37.36
N GLY A 2 8.66 35.29 -36.37
CA GLY A 2 9.97 35.56 -35.79
C GLY A 2 10.69 34.25 -35.56
N TRP A 3 11.70 33.99 -36.39
CA TRP A 3 12.60 32.87 -36.24
C TRP A 3 13.80 33.32 -35.41
N LYS A 4 14.14 32.57 -34.37
CA LYS A 4 15.50 32.54 -33.83
C LYS A 4 16.08 31.18 -34.16
N GLU A 5 17.11 31.21 -34.97
CA GLU A 5 17.97 30.10 -35.32
C GLU A 5 19.04 30.00 -34.23
N ASN A 6 19.00 28.92 -33.45
CA ASN A 6 20.10 28.51 -32.59
C ASN A 6 20.36 27.03 -32.88
N ASP A 7 21.43 26.79 -33.62
CA ASP A 7 22.46 25.81 -33.32
C ASP A 7 21.98 24.38 -33.02
N GLY A 8 21.75 23.61 -34.08
CA GLY A 8 22.52 22.39 -34.33
C GLY A 8 22.50 21.21 -33.34
N GLU A 9 21.68 21.21 -32.29
CA GLU A 9 21.58 20.07 -31.38
C GLU A 9 20.10 19.74 -31.13
N TYR A 10 19.58 18.71 -31.81
CA TYR A 10 18.34 18.03 -31.41
C TYR A 10 18.59 17.26 -30.11
N SER A 11 18.87 17.98 -29.03
CA SER A 11 18.62 17.51 -27.69
C SER A 11 17.11 17.41 -27.56
N MET A 12 16.58 16.20 -27.77
CA MET A 12 15.24 15.87 -27.33
C MET A 12 15.25 16.00 -25.80
N ARG A 13 15.04 17.22 -25.31
CA ARG A 13 14.75 17.49 -23.90
C ARG A 13 13.39 16.83 -23.67
N ILE A 14 13.44 15.54 -23.33
CA ILE A 14 12.27 14.81 -22.85
C ILE A 14 11.94 15.48 -21.52
N GLU A 15 11.11 16.52 -21.60
CA GLU A 15 10.49 17.06 -20.41
C GLU A 15 9.86 15.87 -19.66
N PRO A 16 10.16 15.69 -18.37
CA PRO A 16 9.52 14.63 -17.61
C PRO A 16 8.02 14.90 -17.66
N ARG A 17 7.27 14.02 -18.34
CA ARG A 17 5.81 14.12 -18.35
C ARG A 17 5.33 14.25 -16.91
N LYS A 18 4.54 15.28 -16.63
CA LYS A 18 3.87 15.56 -15.35
C LYS A 18 2.86 14.48 -14.92
N ASP A 19 2.84 13.31 -15.58
CA ASP A 19 1.95 12.19 -15.31
C ASP A 19 2.59 11.08 -14.44
N GLN A 20 3.83 11.29 -13.97
CA GLN A 20 4.57 10.30 -13.18
C GLN A 20 4.34 10.48 -11.68
N GLY A 21 3.58 9.56 -11.07
CA GLY A 21 3.47 9.49 -9.61
C GLY A 21 4.84 9.23 -8.96
N ARG A 22 5.14 9.91 -7.84
CA ARG A 22 6.41 9.85 -7.08
C ARG A 22 6.99 8.43 -6.93
N LEU A 23 6.10 7.45 -6.72
CA LEU A 23 6.44 6.05 -6.47
C LEU A 23 6.68 5.23 -7.75
N GLN A 24 6.06 5.58 -8.87
CA GLN A 24 6.00 4.74 -10.07
C GLN A 24 7.22 4.91 -10.99
N ARG A 25 7.65 3.82 -11.61
CA ARG A 25 8.69 3.80 -12.66
C ARG A 25 8.11 4.21 -14.01
N LYS A 26 8.99 4.66 -14.92
CA LYS A 26 8.60 5.06 -16.28
C LYS A 26 7.86 3.93 -16.99
N PRO A 27 6.88 4.22 -17.87
CA PRO A 27 6.27 3.21 -18.74
C PRO A 27 7.33 2.45 -19.53
N ASP A 28 7.23 1.13 -19.59
CA ASP A 28 8.07 0.30 -20.46
C ASP A 28 7.40 0.36 -21.84
N LEU A 29 8.02 0.99 -22.85
CA LEU A 29 7.44 1.17 -24.20
C LEU A 29 6.95 -0.17 -24.81
N PRO A 30 5.82 -0.22 -25.54
CA PRO A 30 4.73 0.77 -25.69
C PRO A 30 3.63 0.59 -24.61
N GLY A 31 3.99 0.06 -23.44
CA GLY A 31 3.07 -0.12 -22.32
C GLY A 31 2.59 1.21 -21.76
N LYS A 32 1.30 1.30 -21.48
CA LYS A 32 0.70 2.45 -20.78
C LYS A 32 1.13 2.43 -19.30
N GLY A 33 1.52 3.59 -18.76
CA GLY A 33 1.76 3.77 -17.32
C GLY A 33 0.47 3.62 -16.50
N ILE A 34 0.58 3.53 -15.17
CA ILE A 34 -0.60 3.50 -14.29
C ILE A 34 -1.06 4.94 -14.07
N THR A 35 -2.09 5.34 -14.81
CA THR A 35 -2.58 6.73 -14.85
C THR A 35 -3.97 6.89 -14.22
N ARG A 36 -4.65 5.78 -13.93
CA ARG A 36 -6.02 5.80 -13.40
C ARG A 36 -6.15 4.96 -12.13
N PHE A 37 -7.00 5.42 -11.22
CA PHE A 37 -7.38 4.66 -10.03
C PHE A 37 -7.84 3.22 -10.34
N ARG A 38 -8.65 3.02 -11.40
CA ARG A 38 -9.12 1.70 -11.80
C ARG A 38 -7.98 0.70 -12.09
N GLU A 39 -6.87 1.17 -12.64
CA GLU A 39 -5.71 0.32 -12.93
C GLU A 39 -5.01 -0.13 -11.64
N VAL A 40 -4.93 0.76 -10.63
CA VAL A 40 -4.42 0.43 -9.30
C VAL A 40 -5.33 -0.62 -8.64
N LEU A 41 -6.64 -0.38 -8.66
CA LEU A 41 -7.63 -1.28 -8.09
C LEU A 41 -7.57 -2.67 -8.73
N LEU A 42 -7.53 -2.77 -10.06
CA LEU A 42 -7.53 -4.06 -10.76
C LEU A 42 -6.20 -4.81 -10.65
N ARG A 43 -5.06 -4.11 -10.68
CA ARG A 43 -3.75 -4.77 -10.69
C ARG A 43 -3.27 -5.17 -9.31
N HIS A 44 -3.56 -4.33 -8.31
CA HIS A 44 -3.04 -4.49 -6.97
C HIS A 44 -4.17 -4.83 -5.99
N GLY A 45 -5.21 -3.98 -5.91
CA GLY A 45 -6.32 -4.21 -4.98
C GLY A 45 -6.99 -5.59 -5.18
N LEU A 46 -7.34 -5.93 -6.42
CA LEU A 46 -7.95 -7.22 -6.75
C LEU A 46 -6.99 -8.39 -6.50
N PHE A 47 -5.72 -8.22 -6.84
CA PHE A 47 -4.70 -9.25 -6.62
C PHE A 47 -4.56 -9.58 -5.13
N VAL A 48 -4.41 -8.56 -4.28
CA VAL A 48 -4.30 -8.73 -2.83
C VAL A 48 -5.60 -9.28 -2.24
N LEU A 49 -6.76 -8.81 -2.71
CA LEU A 49 -8.06 -9.35 -2.26
C LEU A 49 -8.17 -10.85 -2.57
N MET A 50 -7.78 -11.28 -3.77
CA MET A 50 -7.75 -12.71 -4.13
C MET A 50 -6.81 -13.50 -3.22
N LEU A 51 -5.61 -13.00 -2.94
CA LEU A 51 -4.70 -13.63 -1.99
C LEU A 51 -5.29 -13.73 -0.58
N ALA A 52 -5.94 -12.67 -0.12
CA ALA A 52 -6.61 -12.63 1.17
C ALA A 52 -7.74 -13.68 1.27
N LEU A 53 -8.54 -13.82 0.22
CA LEU A 53 -9.60 -14.83 0.12
C LEU A 53 -9.03 -16.26 0.09
N VAL A 54 -7.94 -16.50 -0.63
CA VAL A 54 -7.22 -17.78 -0.61
C VAL A 54 -6.72 -18.10 0.80
N CYS A 55 -6.10 -17.13 1.49
CA CYS A 55 -5.66 -17.28 2.87
C CYS A 55 -6.83 -17.51 3.83
N PHE A 56 -7.99 -16.91 3.55
CA PHE A 56 -9.23 -17.15 4.30
C PHE A 56 -9.82 -18.55 4.05
N GLY A 57 -9.36 -19.28 3.04
CA GLY A 57 -9.69 -20.69 2.84
C GLY A 57 -8.88 -21.65 3.74
N LEU A 58 -7.80 -21.18 4.37
CA LEU A 58 -6.89 -22.04 5.13
C LEU A 58 -7.54 -22.59 6.41
N PRO A 59 -7.20 -23.83 6.83
CA PRO A 59 -7.79 -24.43 8.03
C PRO A 59 -7.36 -23.72 9.32
N GLN A 60 -6.14 -23.19 9.37
CA GLN A 60 -5.59 -22.49 10.54
C GLN A 60 -6.10 -21.04 10.69
N ARG A 61 -6.88 -20.53 9.74
CA ARG A 61 -7.32 -19.12 9.71
C ARG A 61 -7.94 -18.66 11.03
N ARG A 62 -8.71 -19.54 11.67
CA ARG A 62 -9.46 -19.23 12.89
C ARG A 62 -8.51 -18.93 14.04
N ALA A 63 -7.56 -19.82 14.29
CA ALA A 63 -6.57 -19.65 15.36
C ALA A 63 -5.74 -18.38 15.17
N TRP A 64 -5.35 -18.08 13.92
CA TRP A 64 -4.60 -16.86 13.62
C TRP A 64 -5.42 -15.59 13.83
N LEU A 65 -6.68 -15.56 13.35
CA LEU A 65 -7.57 -14.41 13.54
C LEU A 65 -7.93 -14.21 15.01
N GLU A 66 -8.19 -15.28 15.76
CA GLU A 66 -8.45 -15.21 17.20
C GLU A 66 -7.27 -14.56 17.92
N TRP A 67 -6.04 -15.01 17.64
CA TRP A 67 -4.84 -14.41 18.21
C TRP A 67 -4.65 -12.93 17.79
N GLY A 68 -4.82 -12.62 16.51
CA GLY A 68 -4.60 -11.26 16.01
C GLY A 68 -5.69 -10.24 16.40
N LEU A 69 -6.90 -10.72 16.73
CA LEU A 69 -8.06 -9.89 17.07
C LEU A 69 -8.40 -9.91 18.57
N GLU A 70 -7.71 -10.71 19.38
CA GLU A 70 -7.98 -10.88 20.81
C GLU A 70 -8.11 -9.54 21.53
N ARG A 71 -7.11 -8.65 21.33
CA ARG A 71 -7.11 -7.33 21.96
C ARG A 71 -8.25 -6.42 21.48
N PHE A 72 -8.61 -6.51 20.20
CA PHE A 72 -9.73 -5.75 19.65
C PHE A 72 -11.03 -6.11 20.34
N PHE A 73 -11.28 -7.41 20.54
CA PHE A 73 -12.48 -7.87 21.24
C PHE A 73 -12.45 -7.59 22.75
N ALA A 74 -11.26 -7.53 23.36
CA ALA A 74 -11.11 -7.12 24.76
C ALA A 74 -11.37 -5.61 24.98
N TYR A 75 -10.97 -4.76 24.02
CA TYR A 75 -11.03 -3.29 24.17
C TYR A 75 -11.67 -2.56 22.98
N PRO A 76 -12.88 -2.95 22.52
CA PRO A 76 -13.43 -2.49 21.23
C PRO A 76 -13.61 -0.97 21.15
N LEU A 77 -13.98 -0.32 22.25
CA LEU A 77 -14.15 1.14 22.29
C LEU A 77 -12.83 1.88 22.05
N ALA A 78 -11.71 1.38 22.60
CA ALA A 78 -10.40 2.01 22.41
C ALA A 78 -9.97 1.96 20.94
N TYR A 79 -10.18 0.81 20.27
CA TYR A 79 -9.89 0.69 18.84
C TYR A 79 -10.82 1.53 17.98
N PHE A 80 -12.11 1.61 18.32
CA PHE A 80 -13.05 2.47 17.60
C PHE A 80 -12.65 3.95 17.69
N LEU A 81 -12.32 4.43 18.89
CA LEU A 81 -11.85 5.80 19.11
C LEU A 81 -10.52 6.04 18.38
N ALA A 82 -9.58 5.10 18.45
CA ALA A 82 -8.31 5.21 17.73
C ALA A 82 -8.51 5.26 16.22
N ALA A 83 -9.41 4.44 15.66
CA ALA A 83 -9.75 4.44 14.24
C ALA A 83 -10.41 5.76 13.81
N LEU A 84 -11.30 6.32 14.65
CA LEU A 84 -11.91 7.63 14.40
C LEU A 84 -10.86 8.75 14.43
N CYS A 85 -9.98 8.76 15.44
CA CYS A 85 -8.87 9.72 15.53
C CYS A 85 -7.95 9.62 14.32
N LEU A 86 -7.61 8.41 13.88
CA LEU A 86 -6.80 8.19 12.69
C LEU A 86 -7.52 8.68 11.44
N LEU A 87 -8.80 8.34 11.24
CA LEU A 87 -9.57 8.81 10.09
C LEU A 87 -9.64 10.34 10.04
N LEU A 88 -9.92 10.98 11.17
CA LEU A 88 -9.91 12.46 11.28
C LEU A 88 -8.53 13.02 10.93
N PHE A 89 -7.46 12.41 11.42
CA PHE A 89 -6.09 12.78 11.05
C PHE A 89 -5.84 12.69 9.53
N LEU A 90 -6.24 11.60 8.87
CA LEU A 90 -6.07 11.45 7.41
C LEU A 90 -6.89 12.50 6.61
N ILE A 91 -8.11 12.81 7.08
CA ILE A 91 -8.96 13.85 6.49
C ILE A 91 -8.31 15.23 6.67
N LEU A 92 -7.75 15.53 7.85
CA LEU A 92 -7.04 16.79 8.10
C LEU A 92 -5.77 16.90 7.27
N MET A 93 -4.99 15.83 7.18
CA MET A 93 -3.78 15.78 6.34
C MET A 93 -4.09 16.00 4.87
N THR A 94 -5.25 15.53 4.39
CA THR A 94 -5.72 15.84 3.03
C THR A 94 -5.78 17.36 2.80
N LYS A 95 -6.24 18.15 3.77
CA LYS A 95 -6.25 19.62 3.68
C LYS A 95 -4.83 20.21 3.72
N VAL A 96 -3.94 19.65 4.54
CA VAL A 96 -2.52 20.08 4.63
C VAL A 96 -1.81 19.88 3.29
N TYR A 97 -2.13 18.82 2.55
CA TYR A 97 -1.63 18.61 1.19
C TYR A 97 -2.31 19.49 0.12
N ASP A 98 -3.08 20.51 0.53
CA ASP A 98 -3.87 21.39 -0.33
C ASP A 98 -4.79 20.61 -1.29
N ARG A 99 -5.48 19.59 -0.75
CA ARG A 99 -6.37 18.71 -1.52
C ARG A 99 -7.83 18.94 -1.15
N ILE A 100 -8.67 18.84 -2.18
CA ILE A 100 -10.13 18.96 -2.05
C ILE A 100 -10.68 17.65 -1.50
N LEU A 101 -11.32 17.72 -0.33
CA LEU A 101 -12.13 16.62 0.20
C LEU A 101 -13.38 16.48 -0.66
N ASN A 102 -13.33 15.51 -1.58
CA ASN A 102 -14.46 15.10 -2.40
C ASN A 102 -14.68 13.60 -2.27
N THR A 103 -15.76 13.09 -2.89
CA THR A 103 -16.11 11.67 -2.85
C THR A 103 -14.97 10.77 -3.35
N ARG A 104 -14.20 11.21 -4.35
CA ARG A 104 -13.07 10.42 -4.89
C ARG A 104 -11.92 10.30 -3.88
N GLN A 105 -11.62 11.37 -3.15
CA GLN A 105 -10.61 11.36 -2.10
C GLN A 105 -11.05 10.52 -0.90
N PHE A 106 -12.32 10.59 -0.51
CA PHE A 106 -12.86 9.73 0.54
C PHE A 106 -12.81 8.25 0.13
N LEU A 107 -13.25 7.91 -1.09
CA LEU A 107 -13.14 6.55 -1.63
C LEU A 107 -11.70 6.06 -1.71
N TRP A 108 -10.74 6.95 -1.95
CA TRP A 108 -9.31 6.63 -1.92
C TRP A 108 -8.85 6.25 -0.51
N ILE A 109 -9.22 7.04 0.51
CA ILE A 109 -8.91 6.73 1.92
C ILE A 109 -9.49 5.37 2.33
N VAL A 110 -10.75 5.10 1.96
CA VAL A 110 -11.42 3.81 2.21
C VAL A 110 -10.75 2.66 1.44
N TYR A 111 -10.37 2.89 0.18
CA TYR A 111 -9.62 1.92 -0.60
C TYR A 111 -8.29 1.53 0.06
N LEU A 112 -7.53 2.53 0.55
CA LEU A 112 -6.27 2.28 1.25
C LEU A 112 -6.49 1.46 2.53
N LEU A 113 -7.56 1.72 3.28
CA LEU A 113 -7.93 0.89 4.44
C LEU A 113 -8.20 -0.57 4.02
N GLY A 114 -8.99 -0.77 2.97
CA GLY A 114 -9.33 -2.10 2.46
C GLY A 114 -8.09 -2.88 2.02
N VAL A 115 -7.15 -2.23 1.31
CA VAL A 115 -5.88 -2.84 0.95
C VAL A 115 -5.03 -3.15 2.17
N SER A 116 -4.90 -2.22 3.13
CA SER A 116 -4.15 -2.48 4.37
C SER A 116 -4.71 -3.67 5.15
N ILE A 117 -6.04 -3.82 5.26
CA ILE A 117 -6.65 -5.01 5.89
C ILE A 117 -6.20 -6.29 5.17
N CYS A 118 -6.31 -6.32 3.84
CA CYS A 118 -6.00 -7.52 3.07
C CYS A 118 -4.50 -7.85 3.09
N GLU A 119 -3.63 -6.84 2.94
CA GLU A 119 -2.19 -7.02 2.94
C GLU A 119 -1.67 -7.49 4.30
N GLU A 120 -2.15 -6.91 5.40
CA GLU A 120 -1.70 -7.33 6.74
C GLU A 120 -2.22 -8.72 7.11
N TRP A 121 -3.47 -9.05 6.76
CA TRP A 121 -3.99 -10.41 6.90
C TRP A 121 -3.10 -11.44 6.18
N VAL A 122 -2.75 -11.18 4.93
CA VAL A 122 -1.94 -12.10 4.12
C VAL A 122 -0.50 -12.18 4.62
N PHE A 123 0.19 -11.04 4.69
CA PHE A 123 1.64 -11.01 4.79
C PHE A 123 2.17 -10.94 6.21
N ARG A 124 1.37 -10.58 7.21
CA ARG A 124 1.83 -10.49 8.61
C ARG A 124 1.30 -11.63 9.45
N LEU A 125 0.18 -12.23 9.03
CA LEU A 125 -0.48 -13.25 9.80
C LEU A 125 -0.54 -14.60 9.07
N ALA A 126 -1.29 -14.69 7.96
CA ALA A 126 -1.60 -15.97 7.34
C ALA A 126 -0.38 -16.66 6.70
N VAL A 127 0.30 -16.00 5.75
CA VAL A 127 1.40 -16.62 5.00
C VAL A 127 2.63 -16.87 5.89
N PRO A 128 3.08 -15.94 6.75
CA PRO A 128 4.15 -16.23 7.70
C PRO A 128 3.78 -17.36 8.66
N GLY A 129 2.55 -17.38 9.18
CA GLY A 129 2.08 -18.43 10.07
C GLY A 129 2.08 -19.81 9.41
N LEU A 130 1.68 -19.90 8.14
CA LEU A 130 1.72 -21.13 7.36
C LEU A 130 3.17 -21.58 7.09
N THR A 131 4.01 -20.68 6.60
CA THR A 131 5.36 -21.01 6.13
C THR A 131 6.34 -21.25 7.28
N ALA A 132 6.11 -20.64 8.45
CA ALA A 132 6.94 -20.82 9.63
C ALA A 132 7.04 -22.29 10.08
N GLY A 133 6.01 -23.10 9.85
CA GLY A 133 6.04 -24.54 10.15
C GLY A 133 7.03 -25.34 9.30
N PHE A 134 7.46 -24.81 8.15
CA PHE A 134 8.36 -25.50 7.22
C PHE A 134 9.80 -24.98 7.29
N ILE A 135 9.98 -23.67 7.43
CA ILE A 135 11.30 -23.03 7.34
C ILE A 135 11.70 -22.28 8.63
N GLY A 136 10.83 -22.19 9.62
CA GLY A 136 11.01 -21.38 10.82
C GLY A 136 10.51 -19.94 10.65
N LEU A 137 10.22 -19.29 11.78
CA LEU A 137 9.52 -18.00 11.80
C LEU A 137 10.32 -16.85 11.14
N PHE A 138 11.60 -16.71 11.49
CA PHE A 138 12.42 -15.63 10.95
C PHE A 138 12.56 -15.67 9.41
N PRO A 139 12.98 -16.78 8.78
CA PRO A 139 13.06 -16.84 7.33
C PRO A 139 11.69 -16.77 6.64
N ALA A 140 10.61 -17.27 7.28
CA ALA A 140 9.25 -17.08 6.80
C ALA A 140 8.86 -15.60 6.72
N VAL A 141 9.09 -14.84 7.78
CA VAL A 141 8.85 -13.39 7.82
C VAL A 141 9.69 -12.67 6.77
N LEU A 142 10.98 -13.00 6.66
CA LEU A 142 11.88 -12.39 5.69
C LEU A 142 11.40 -12.61 4.24
N LEU A 143 11.04 -13.85 3.90
CA LEU A 143 10.55 -14.22 2.57
C LEU A 143 9.21 -13.54 2.27
N CYS A 144 8.27 -13.54 3.22
CA CYS A 144 6.97 -12.89 3.06
C CYS A 144 7.12 -11.39 2.78
N ASN A 145 8.03 -10.71 3.51
CA ASN A 145 8.27 -9.28 3.32
C ASN A 145 8.97 -8.98 1.98
N LEU A 146 9.83 -9.89 1.50
CA LEU A 146 10.41 -9.78 0.17
C LEU A 146 9.34 -9.92 -0.92
N VAL A 147 8.43 -10.89 -0.80
CA VAL A 147 7.30 -11.08 -1.72
C VAL A 147 6.35 -9.87 -1.69
N PHE A 148 6.05 -9.34 -0.50
CA PHE A 148 5.25 -8.12 -0.32
C PHE A 148 5.87 -6.93 -1.08
N ALA A 149 7.18 -6.70 -0.94
CA ALA A 149 7.87 -5.64 -1.67
C ALA A 149 7.92 -5.89 -3.19
N ALA A 150 8.19 -7.12 -3.61
CA ALA A 150 8.19 -7.49 -5.03
C ALA A 150 6.81 -7.31 -5.67
N MET A 151 5.73 -7.62 -4.95
CA MET A 151 4.36 -7.41 -5.41
C MET A 151 4.14 -5.94 -5.78
N HIS A 152 4.62 -4.98 -4.99
CA HIS A 152 4.53 -3.55 -5.29
C HIS A 152 5.30 -3.17 -6.56
N TYR A 153 6.45 -3.81 -6.80
CA TYR A 153 7.21 -3.63 -8.03
C TYR A 153 6.42 -4.05 -9.28
N PHE A 154 5.73 -5.19 -9.22
CA PHE A 154 4.98 -5.72 -10.38
C PHE A 154 3.58 -5.13 -10.54
N THR A 155 2.80 -5.08 -9.46
CA THR A 155 1.39 -4.67 -9.50
C THR A 155 1.24 -3.15 -9.61
N LEU A 156 2.04 -2.39 -8.87
CA LEU A 156 1.99 -0.92 -8.82
C LEU A 156 3.12 -0.23 -9.59
N ARG A 157 4.05 -1.01 -10.18
CA ARG A 157 5.19 -0.47 -10.94
C ARG A 157 6.05 0.47 -10.11
N TRP A 158 6.22 0.22 -8.82
CA TRP A 158 7.04 1.07 -7.97
C TRP A 158 8.52 1.02 -8.39
N LYS A 159 9.25 2.11 -8.16
CA LYS A 159 10.72 2.12 -8.28
C LYS A 159 11.33 1.21 -7.22
N ILE A 160 12.45 0.56 -7.52
CA ILE A 160 13.09 -0.40 -6.62
C ILE A 160 13.39 0.19 -5.23
N ARG A 161 13.81 1.46 -5.15
CA ARG A 161 14.05 2.17 -3.88
C ARG A 161 12.82 2.24 -2.96
N TRP A 162 11.63 2.36 -3.55
CA TRP A 162 10.37 2.38 -2.78
C TRP A 162 9.94 0.98 -2.39
N CYS A 163 10.30 -0.04 -3.18
CA CYS A 163 10.11 -1.44 -2.80
C CYS A 163 11.05 -1.83 -1.64
N ALA A 164 12.30 -1.34 -1.64
CA ALA A 164 13.20 -1.49 -0.51
C ALA A 164 12.65 -0.82 0.76
N GLY A 165 12.09 0.39 0.63
CA GLY A 165 11.37 1.04 1.74
C GLY A 165 10.16 0.23 2.22
N ALA A 166 9.37 -0.32 1.31
CA ALA A 166 8.24 -1.19 1.64
C ALA A 166 8.69 -2.46 2.37
N PHE A 167 9.79 -3.08 1.94
CA PHE A 167 10.40 -4.23 2.62
C PHE A 167 10.81 -3.88 4.05
N LEU A 168 11.53 -2.77 4.27
CA LEU A 168 11.96 -2.36 5.61
C LEU A 168 10.78 -1.98 6.50
N GLY A 169 9.80 -1.25 5.97
CA GLY A 169 8.55 -0.96 6.68
C GLY A 169 7.79 -2.23 7.04
N ALA A 170 7.76 -3.21 6.12
CA ALA A 170 7.16 -4.51 6.34
C ALA A 170 7.84 -5.30 7.46
N MET A 171 9.17 -5.27 7.54
CA MET A 171 9.92 -5.86 8.66
C MET A 171 9.53 -5.23 10.00
N GLY A 172 9.38 -3.90 10.03
CA GLY A 172 8.87 -3.20 11.21
C GLY A 172 7.45 -3.62 11.60
N LEU A 173 6.54 -3.74 10.62
CA LEU A 173 5.18 -4.22 10.85
C LEU A 173 5.14 -5.68 11.32
N SER A 174 5.99 -6.57 10.78
CA SER A 174 6.12 -7.95 11.28
C SER A 174 6.60 -8.00 12.72
N ARG A 175 7.52 -7.10 13.12
CA ARG A 175 7.94 -6.99 14.52
C ARG A 175 6.78 -6.53 15.40
N LEU A 176 6.00 -5.54 14.95
CA LEU A 176 4.81 -5.07 15.65
C LEU A 176 3.73 -6.16 15.77
N MET A 177 3.51 -6.93 14.71
CA MET A 177 2.59 -8.07 14.70
C MET A 177 2.99 -9.13 15.72
N GLY A 178 4.28 -9.27 16.06
CA GLY A 178 4.76 -10.14 17.12
C GLY A 178 4.12 -9.89 18.51
N HIS A 179 3.46 -8.75 18.70
CA HIS A 179 2.66 -8.43 19.90
C HIS A 179 1.19 -8.90 19.84
N GLY A 180 0.77 -9.56 18.76
CA GLY A 180 -0.57 -10.15 18.63
C GLY A 180 -1.70 -9.16 18.37
N ASP A 181 -1.40 -8.04 17.69
CA ASP A 181 -2.40 -6.99 17.45
C ASP A 181 -2.52 -6.65 15.96
N LEU A 182 -3.39 -7.37 15.26
CA LEU A 182 -3.58 -7.20 13.82
C LEU A 182 -4.23 -5.85 13.51
N ILE A 183 -5.18 -5.39 14.34
CA ILE A 183 -5.89 -4.13 14.10
C ILE A 183 -4.94 -2.93 14.23
N LEU A 184 -4.04 -2.94 15.21
CA LEU A 184 -3.01 -1.91 15.32
C LEU A 184 -2.08 -1.92 14.10
N VAL A 185 -1.62 -3.10 13.66
CA VAL A 185 -0.76 -3.24 12.47
C VAL A 185 -1.46 -2.69 11.22
N ILE A 186 -2.75 -3.00 11.03
CA ILE A 186 -3.59 -2.44 9.96
C ILE A 186 -3.65 -0.91 10.05
N GLY A 187 -3.87 -0.35 11.24
CA GLY A 187 -3.94 1.09 11.45
C GLY A 187 -2.64 1.81 11.09
N VAL A 188 -1.49 1.27 11.55
CA VAL A 188 -0.17 1.82 11.21
C VAL A 188 0.11 1.71 9.71
N HIS A 189 -0.26 0.59 9.08
CA HIS A 189 -0.10 0.41 7.66
C HIS A 189 -1.00 1.36 6.85
N TRP A 190 -2.25 1.56 7.27
CA TRP A 190 -3.18 2.49 6.64
C TRP A 190 -2.66 3.94 6.67
N LEU A 191 -2.10 4.35 7.82
CA LEU A 191 -1.42 5.63 7.94
C LEU A 191 -0.23 5.72 6.95
N ALA A 192 0.64 4.72 6.92
CA ALA A 192 1.83 4.72 6.07
C ALA A 192 1.50 4.71 4.57
N THR A 193 0.47 3.96 4.16
CA THR A 193 0.00 3.92 2.76
C THR A 193 -0.61 5.25 2.35
N PHE A 194 -1.40 5.89 3.23
CA PHE A 194 -1.92 7.23 2.99
C PHE A 194 -0.82 8.27 2.85
N LEU A 195 0.13 8.35 3.78
CA LEU A 195 1.23 9.33 3.70
C LEU A 195 2.08 9.12 2.44
N ASN A 196 2.23 7.87 1.99
CA ASN A 196 2.95 7.58 0.75
C ASN A 196 2.16 7.90 -0.52
N THR A 197 0.83 7.77 -0.47
CA THR A 197 -0.06 7.98 -1.60
C THR A 197 -1.28 8.80 -1.15
N PRO A 198 -1.11 10.09 -0.82
CA PRO A 198 -2.18 10.88 -0.23
C PRO A 198 -3.29 11.21 -1.24
N VAL A 199 -3.06 10.95 -2.53
CA VAL A 199 -4.00 11.23 -3.61
C VAL A 199 -4.22 10.01 -4.51
N PRO A 200 -5.45 9.81 -5.01
CA PRO A 200 -5.74 8.77 -5.98
C PRO A 200 -5.02 9.05 -7.30
N VAL A 201 -4.47 8.00 -7.92
CA VAL A 201 -3.78 8.12 -9.20
C VAL A 201 -4.69 8.75 -10.27
N GLY A 202 -4.11 9.70 -11.02
CA GLY A 202 -4.80 10.39 -12.12
C GLY A 202 -5.59 11.63 -11.70
N THR A 203 -5.48 12.09 -10.46
CA THR A 203 -5.82 13.48 -10.13
C THR A 203 -4.64 14.36 -10.52
N LYS A 204 -4.86 15.37 -11.37
CA LYS A 204 -3.85 16.41 -11.60
C LYS A 204 -3.60 17.09 -10.26
N ASP A 205 -2.35 17.12 -9.81
CA ASP A 205 -1.93 18.09 -8.80
C ASP A 205 -2.30 19.46 -9.38
N LYS A 206 -3.24 20.14 -8.73
CA LYS A 206 -3.50 21.54 -9.01
C LYS A 206 -2.34 22.35 -8.47
#